data_AF-A0AA38VRT8-F1
#
_entry.id   AF-A0AA38VRT8-F1
#
_cell.length_a   1.000
_cell.length_b   1.000
_cell.length_c   1.000
_cell.angle_alpha   90.00
_cell.angle_beta   90.00
_cell.angle_gamma   90.00
#
_symmetry.space_group_name_H-M   'P 1'
#
loop_
_entity.id
_entity.type
_entity.pdbx_description
1 polymer ?
#
loop_
_entity_poly.entity_id
_entity_poly.type
_entity_poly.pdbx_seq_one_letter_code
_entity_poly.pdbx_strand_id
1 'polypeptide(L)'
;MVFPPIQFSGPSKGPVEIKAVGATIKAPPELARFKSDEWILFERIDRLTMIGGTFDGQGHEAWKNPKCGDNDNCHLPVNLKFSLVKNSLLKDVTSLNSKFFHMSLHGCDNTNLDHIKAVAPADSDNTDGVHIKHVNGLNITNSNIKTGADCVSIGDGSKNVHLEKLTCGPGHGISIGSLGKYANEKPVQGIWVKNCTITGTSNGVRIKTWPNSPLGTATDIHFDDIIMNNVGNPILIDQEYCASRNCKVSNQYYVLIVQTRTHNSRVPFVC
;
A
#
# COMPACT_ATOMS: atom_id res chain seq x y z
N MET A 1 -8.01 -22.94 10.00
CA MET A 1 -8.91 -23.45 8.94
C MET A 1 -8.55 -22.73 7.64
N VAL A 2 -8.51 -23.44 6.51
CA VAL A 2 -8.21 -22.86 5.20
C VAL A 2 -9.51 -22.45 4.52
N PHE A 3 -9.61 -21.19 4.08
CA PHE A 3 -10.79 -20.66 3.41
C PHE A 3 -10.48 -20.33 1.96
N PRO A 4 -11.33 -20.71 0.99
CA PRO A 4 -11.18 -20.27 -0.39
C PRO A 4 -11.34 -18.75 -0.51
N PRO A 5 -11.14 -18.15 -1.69
CA PRO A 5 -11.50 -16.77 -1.93
C PRO A 5 -12.95 -16.47 -1.53
N ILE A 6 -13.16 -15.34 -0.85
CA ILE A 6 -14.46 -14.91 -0.32
C ILE A 6 -14.71 -13.46 -0.71
N GLN A 7 -15.96 -13.16 -1.05
CA GLN A 7 -16.41 -11.81 -1.38
C GLN A 7 -17.60 -11.41 -0.51
N PHE A 8 -17.51 -10.22 0.08
CA PHE A 8 -18.59 -9.53 0.77
C PHE A 8 -19.01 -8.33 -0.09
N SER A 9 -20.16 -8.45 -0.75
CA SER A 9 -20.66 -7.43 -1.67
C SER A 9 -21.84 -6.65 -1.10
N GLY A 10 -21.80 -5.34 -1.29
CA GLY A 10 -22.91 -4.44 -1.06
C GLY A 10 -23.75 -4.16 -2.32
N PRO A 11 -24.64 -3.16 -2.27
CA PRO A 11 -24.82 -2.23 -1.15
C PRO A 11 -25.29 -2.95 0.12
N SER A 12 -24.65 -2.66 1.25
CA SER A 12 -25.08 -3.18 2.54
C SER A 12 -26.40 -2.51 2.96
N LYS A 13 -27.35 -3.28 3.51
CA LYS A 13 -28.62 -2.73 4.06
C LYS A 13 -28.43 -2.01 5.41
N GLY A 14 -27.24 -2.11 6.00
CA GLY A 14 -26.89 -1.56 7.30
C GLY A 14 -25.40 -1.73 7.58
N PRO A 15 -24.93 -1.37 8.77
CA PRO A 15 -23.55 -1.61 9.19
C PRO A 15 -23.18 -3.09 9.10
N VAL A 16 -21.94 -3.38 8.71
CA VAL A 16 -21.38 -4.74 8.64
C VAL A 16 -20.28 -4.85 9.68
N GLU A 17 -20.37 -5.84 10.57
CA GLU A 17 -19.37 -6.07 11.61
C GLU A 17 -18.73 -7.45 11.47
N ILE A 18 -17.40 -7.49 11.49
CA ILE A 18 -16.60 -8.72 11.46
C ILE A 18 -15.68 -8.71 12.68
N LYS A 19 -15.86 -9.70 13.55
CA LYS A 19 -15.01 -9.93 14.73
C LYS A 19 -14.24 -11.21 14.55
N ALA A 20 -12.93 -11.11 14.39
CA ALA A 20 -12.01 -12.24 14.24
C ALA A 20 -10.94 -12.27 15.34
N VAL A 21 -11.21 -11.66 16.50
CA VAL A 21 -10.28 -11.61 17.65
C VAL A 21 -9.81 -13.02 18.02
N GLY A 22 -8.49 -13.22 18.06
CA GLY A 22 -7.86 -14.52 18.35
C GLY A 22 -7.92 -15.54 17.22
N ALA A 23 -8.62 -15.27 16.12
CA ALA A 23 -8.71 -16.20 14.99
C ALA A 23 -7.49 -16.12 14.08
N THR A 24 -7.07 -17.28 13.56
CA THR A 24 -6.15 -17.38 12.42
C THR A 24 -6.87 -18.05 11.24
N ILE A 25 -7.07 -17.26 10.19
CA ILE A 25 -7.72 -17.64 8.95
C ILE A 25 -6.60 -17.82 7.92
N LYS A 26 -6.60 -18.95 7.19
CA LYS A 26 -5.54 -19.26 6.23
C LYS A 26 -6.09 -19.27 4.81
N ALA A 27 -5.37 -18.68 3.87
CA ALA A 27 -5.65 -18.80 2.45
C ALA A 27 -5.19 -20.17 1.93
N PRO A 28 -5.69 -20.64 0.78
CA PRO A 28 -5.11 -21.81 0.14
C PRO A 28 -3.68 -21.48 -0.33
N PRO A 29 -2.72 -22.40 -0.16
CA PRO A 29 -1.35 -22.15 -0.61
C PRO A 29 -1.24 -22.15 -2.15
N GLU A 30 -2.07 -22.94 -2.85
CA GLU A 30 -1.98 -23.11 -4.29
C GLU A 30 -2.59 -21.93 -5.07
N LEU A 31 -1.80 -21.28 -5.94
CA LEU A 31 -2.28 -20.17 -6.78
C LEU A 31 -3.45 -20.56 -7.70
N ALA A 32 -3.52 -21.82 -8.14
CA ALA A 32 -4.60 -22.32 -9.00
C ALA A 32 -6.00 -22.25 -8.34
N ARG A 33 -6.08 -22.03 -7.03
CA ARG A 33 -7.35 -21.88 -6.30
C ARG A 33 -7.91 -20.46 -6.34
N PHE A 34 -7.13 -19.50 -6.85
CA PHE A 34 -7.53 -18.11 -7.01
C PHE A 34 -7.93 -17.88 -8.47
N LYS A 35 -9.19 -17.48 -8.67
CA LYS A 35 -9.73 -17.11 -9.99
C LYS A 35 -9.82 -15.59 -10.19
N SER A 36 -9.46 -14.83 -9.16
CA SER A 36 -9.46 -13.38 -9.12
C SER A 36 -8.22 -12.89 -8.39
N ASP A 37 -8.01 -11.57 -8.44
CA ASP A 37 -6.79 -10.91 -7.94
C ASP A 37 -6.85 -10.64 -6.43
N GLU A 38 -7.69 -11.38 -5.69
CA GLU A 38 -7.82 -11.23 -4.25
C GLU A 38 -8.24 -12.51 -3.54
N TRP A 39 -7.90 -12.60 -2.26
CA TRP A 39 -8.38 -13.63 -1.36
C TRP A 39 -9.68 -13.22 -0.68
N ILE A 40 -9.70 -12.08 0.01
CA ILE A 40 -10.92 -11.56 0.65
C ILE A 40 -11.26 -10.19 0.09
N LEU A 41 -12.41 -10.09 -0.56
CA LEU A 41 -12.94 -8.86 -1.13
C LEU A 41 -14.06 -8.28 -0.27
N PHE A 42 -13.96 -7.00 0.07
CA PHE A 42 -15.02 -6.16 0.59
C PHE A 42 -15.39 -5.13 -0.47
N GLU A 43 -16.58 -5.20 -1.02
CA GLU A 43 -16.98 -4.37 -2.16
C GLU A 43 -18.27 -3.61 -1.87
N ARG A 44 -18.26 -2.29 -2.08
CA ARG A 44 -19.44 -1.40 -2.01
C ARG A 44 -20.17 -1.45 -0.66
N ILE A 45 -19.41 -1.59 0.43
CA ILE A 45 -19.94 -1.62 1.80
C ILE A 45 -19.84 -0.23 2.41
N ASP A 46 -20.94 0.23 3.01
CA ASP A 46 -20.95 1.39 3.89
C ASP A 46 -21.00 0.93 5.35
N ARG A 47 -20.18 1.55 6.21
CA ARG A 47 -20.05 1.24 7.65
C ARG A 47 -19.58 -0.19 7.93
N LEU A 48 -18.45 -0.58 7.34
CA LEU A 48 -17.72 -1.80 7.70
C LEU A 48 -16.91 -1.57 8.98
N THR A 49 -17.07 -2.45 9.98
CA THR A 49 -16.22 -2.54 11.15
C THR A 49 -15.57 -3.92 11.20
N MET A 50 -14.26 -3.98 11.13
CA MET A 50 -13.48 -5.22 11.19
C MET A 50 -12.51 -5.16 12.36
N ILE A 51 -12.63 -6.10 13.31
CA ILE A 51 -11.86 -6.10 14.56
C ILE A 51 -11.16 -7.45 14.73
N GLY A 52 -9.83 -7.39 14.86
CA GLY A 52 -9.00 -8.53 15.18
C GLY A 52 -8.79 -9.50 14.01
N GLY A 53 -7.96 -10.51 14.27
CA GLY A 53 -7.74 -11.64 13.38
C GLY A 53 -6.40 -11.62 12.67
N THR A 54 -5.87 -12.81 12.42
CA THR A 54 -4.70 -13.05 11.56
C THR A 54 -5.16 -13.68 10.26
N PHE A 55 -4.90 -13.00 9.16
CA PHE A 55 -5.21 -13.39 7.79
C PHE A 55 -3.91 -13.84 7.13
N ASP A 56 -3.64 -15.14 7.20
CA ASP A 56 -2.42 -15.76 6.70
C ASP A 56 -2.58 -16.17 5.23
N GLY A 57 -2.00 -15.38 4.33
CA GLY A 57 -2.06 -15.52 2.88
C GLY A 57 -1.28 -16.71 2.34
N GLN A 58 -0.45 -17.40 3.15
CA GLN A 58 0.35 -18.56 2.74
C GLN A 58 1.16 -18.29 1.44
N GLY A 59 1.89 -17.18 1.40
CA GLY A 59 2.56 -16.64 0.20
C GLY A 59 3.85 -17.33 -0.24
N HIS A 60 4.43 -18.22 0.57
CA HIS A 60 5.76 -18.80 0.33
C HIS A 60 5.96 -19.43 -1.07
N GLU A 61 4.96 -20.14 -1.59
CA GLU A 61 5.05 -20.71 -2.94
C GLU A 61 4.94 -19.66 -4.05
N ALA A 62 4.23 -18.56 -3.80
CA ALA A 62 4.08 -17.48 -4.77
C ALA A 62 5.39 -16.70 -4.95
N TRP A 63 6.11 -16.43 -3.85
CA TRP A 63 7.37 -15.67 -3.89
C TRP A 63 8.50 -16.42 -4.60
N LYS A 64 8.42 -17.76 -4.66
CA LYS A 64 9.38 -18.60 -5.38
C LYS A 64 9.10 -18.71 -6.88
N ASN A 65 7.98 -18.17 -7.36
CA ASN A 65 7.55 -18.36 -8.74
C ASN A 65 8.24 -17.36 -9.68
N PRO A 66 9.22 -17.78 -10.50
CA PRO A 66 9.95 -16.87 -11.38
C PRO A 66 9.08 -16.28 -12.50
N LYS A 67 7.86 -16.80 -12.71
CA LYS A 67 6.92 -16.29 -13.72
C LYS A 67 6.22 -15.00 -13.30
N CYS A 68 6.37 -14.58 -12.04
CA CYS A 68 5.59 -13.52 -11.41
C CYS A 68 6.37 -12.26 -11.02
N GLY A 69 7.60 -12.09 -11.52
CA GLY A 69 8.30 -10.81 -11.44
C GLY A 69 7.61 -9.73 -12.31
N ASP A 70 8.34 -9.07 -13.21
CA ASP A 70 7.79 -7.99 -14.07
C ASP A 70 6.81 -8.47 -15.17
N ASN A 71 6.27 -9.68 -15.08
CA ASN A 71 5.37 -10.23 -16.09
C ASN A 71 3.93 -9.82 -15.79
N ASP A 72 3.38 -8.91 -16.61
CA ASP A 72 2.00 -8.43 -16.54
C ASP A 72 0.94 -9.56 -16.59
N ASN A 73 1.31 -10.78 -17.02
CA ASN A 73 0.41 -11.94 -17.07
C ASN A 73 0.40 -12.80 -15.78
N CYS A 74 1.21 -12.48 -14.77
CA CYS A 74 1.08 -13.15 -13.48
C CYS A 74 0.25 -12.31 -12.50
N HIS A 75 -0.95 -12.79 -12.26
CA HIS A 75 -1.85 -12.21 -11.27
C HIS A 75 -1.71 -12.95 -9.95
N LEU A 76 -1.14 -12.29 -8.95
CA LEU A 76 -1.05 -12.80 -7.58
C LEU A 76 -2.16 -12.16 -6.71
N PRO A 77 -2.86 -12.95 -5.88
CA PRO A 77 -4.00 -12.44 -5.14
C PRO A 77 -3.57 -11.53 -3.98
N VAL A 78 -4.18 -10.35 -3.90
CA VAL A 78 -4.14 -9.48 -2.72
C VAL A 78 -4.79 -10.19 -1.53
N ASN A 79 -4.20 -10.08 -0.34
CA ASN A 79 -4.73 -10.75 0.84
C ASN A 79 -6.12 -10.20 1.24
N LEU A 80 -6.21 -8.87 1.43
CA LEU A 80 -7.44 -8.18 1.80
C LEU A 80 -7.67 -7.00 0.85
N LYS A 81 -8.76 -7.02 0.09
CA LYS A 81 -9.11 -5.99 -0.88
C LYS A 81 -10.39 -5.27 -0.48
N PHE A 82 -10.34 -3.95 -0.50
CA PHE A 82 -11.45 -3.06 -0.18
C PHE A 82 -11.72 -2.19 -1.41
N SER A 83 -12.91 -2.32 -1.97
CA SER A 83 -13.34 -1.61 -3.18
C SER A 83 -14.60 -0.82 -2.86
N LEU A 84 -14.57 0.50 -3.04
CA LEU A 84 -15.72 1.38 -2.83
C LEU A 84 -16.32 1.26 -1.41
N VAL A 85 -15.45 1.06 -0.41
CA VAL A 85 -15.84 0.95 1.01
C VAL A 85 -15.88 2.35 1.65
N LYS A 86 -16.89 2.62 2.47
CA LYS A 86 -17.11 3.96 3.05
C LYS A 86 -17.35 3.94 4.55
N ASN A 87 -16.97 5.00 5.24
CA ASN A 87 -17.27 5.23 6.67
C ASN A 87 -16.87 4.04 7.56
N SER A 88 -15.67 3.52 7.35
CA SER A 88 -15.29 2.18 7.84
C SER A 88 -14.09 2.19 8.78
N LEU A 89 -13.98 1.16 9.60
CA LEU A 89 -12.92 0.95 10.57
C LEU A 89 -12.36 -0.46 10.47
N LEU A 90 -11.04 -0.57 10.30
CA LEU A 90 -10.28 -1.80 10.48
C LEU A 90 -9.38 -1.60 11.70
N LYS A 91 -9.49 -2.49 12.68
CA LYS A 91 -8.74 -2.38 13.93
C LYS A 91 -8.15 -3.72 14.36
N ASP A 92 -6.90 -3.71 14.82
CA ASP A 92 -6.20 -4.88 15.37
C ASP A 92 -6.09 -6.06 14.37
N VAL A 93 -6.06 -5.76 13.07
CA VAL A 93 -5.99 -6.76 12.00
C VAL A 93 -4.54 -7.06 11.64
N THR A 94 -4.19 -8.34 11.57
CA THR A 94 -2.90 -8.81 11.06
C THR A 94 -3.07 -9.48 9.69
N SER A 95 -2.43 -8.94 8.66
CA SER A 95 -2.25 -9.58 7.34
C SER A 95 -0.86 -10.22 7.31
N LEU A 96 -0.78 -11.54 7.20
CA LEU A 96 0.45 -12.32 7.31
C LEU A 96 0.73 -13.05 6.00
N ASN A 97 2.00 -13.07 5.55
CA ASN A 97 2.48 -13.85 4.41
C ASN A 97 1.59 -13.72 3.16
N SER A 98 1.30 -12.49 2.73
CA SER A 98 0.51 -12.26 1.53
C SER A 98 1.24 -12.77 0.28
N LYS A 99 0.49 -13.28 -0.70
CA LYS A 99 1.03 -13.68 -2.01
C LYS A 99 1.45 -12.47 -2.86
N PHE A 100 0.79 -11.33 -2.65
CA PHE A 100 1.03 -10.03 -3.30
C PHE A 100 0.84 -8.94 -2.25
N PHE A 101 0.11 -7.86 -2.55
CA PHE A 101 -0.21 -6.82 -1.56
C PHE A 101 -0.99 -7.38 -0.37
N HIS A 102 -0.62 -6.94 0.84
CA HIS A 102 -1.28 -7.31 2.08
C HIS A 102 -2.67 -6.70 2.20
N MET A 103 -2.82 -5.43 1.84
CA MET A 103 -4.10 -4.72 1.80
C MET A 103 -4.15 -3.83 0.56
N SER A 104 -5.27 -3.83 -0.15
CA SER A 104 -5.53 -2.90 -1.27
C SER A 104 -6.82 -2.13 -1.03
N LEU A 105 -6.75 -0.79 -1.01
CA LEU A 105 -7.91 0.09 -0.90
C LEU A 105 -8.09 0.87 -2.20
N HIS A 106 -9.23 0.65 -2.86
CA HIS A 106 -9.57 1.30 -4.12
C HIS A 106 -10.92 2.03 -4.00
N GLY A 107 -10.95 3.33 -4.25
CA GLY A 107 -12.19 4.11 -4.22
C GLY A 107 -12.83 4.19 -2.82
N CYS A 108 -12.05 4.03 -1.76
CA CYS A 108 -12.55 4.02 -0.39
C CYS A 108 -12.58 5.44 0.21
N ASP A 109 -13.66 5.76 0.93
CA ASP A 109 -13.87 7.09 1.51
C ASP A 109 -14.05 7.03 3.03
N ASN A 110 -13.52 8.01 3.77
CA ASN A 110 -13.68 8.13 5.22
C ASN A 110 -13.41 6.81 5.97
N THR A 111 -12.21 6.26 5.79
CA THR A 111 -11.83 4.94 6.30
C THR A 111 -10.65 5.05 7.26
N ASN A 112 -10.71 4.31 8.37
CA ASN A 112 -9.66 4.27 9.39
C ASN A 112 -9.07 2.87 9.49
N LEU A 113 -7.75 2.78 9.42
CA LEU A 113 -6.93 1.61 9.68
C LEU A 113 -6.11 1.88 10.94
N ASP A 114 -6.36 1.15 12.01
CA ASP A 114 -5.73 1.36 13.32
C ASP A 114 -5.14 0.05 13.85
N HIS A 115 -3.91 0.10 14.37
CA HIS A 115 -3.20 -1.08 14.87
C HIS A 115 -3.09 -2.22 13.84
N ILE A 116 -2.84 -1.87 12.57
CA ILE A 116 -2.67 -2.84 11.49
C ILE A 116 -1.27 -3.45 11.55
N LYS A 117 -1.19 -4.76 11.32
CA LYS A 117 0.07 -5.47 11.08
C LYS A 117 0.09 -6.07 9.68
N ALA A 118 1.09 -5.76 8.89
CA ALA A 118 1.37 -6.46 7.63
C ALA A 118 2.77 -7.07 7.71
N VAL A 119 2.87 -8.40 7.60
CA VAL A 119 4.11 -9.12 7.87
C VAL A 119 4.40 -10.13 6.77
N ALA A 120 5.52 -9.96 6.07
CA ALA A 120 6.12 -10.92 5.17
C ALA A 120 7.67 -10.77 5.20
N PRO A 121 8.44 -11.77 4.72
CA PRO A 121 9.90 -11.68 4.63
C PRO A 121 10.40 -10.48 3.82
N ALA A 122 11.65 -10.07 4.03
CA ALA A 122 12.24 -8.94 3.29
C ALA A 122 12.43 -9.23 1.80
N ASP A 123 12.52 -10.51 1.43
CA ASP A 123 12.70 -11.03 0.08
C ASP A 123 11.37 -11.49 -0.56
N SER A 124 10.22 -11.15 0.02
CA SER A 124 8.92 -11.41 -0.61
C SER A 124 8.53 -10.28 -1.57
N ASP A 125 8.78 -10.50 -2.86
CA ASP A 125 8.52 -9.51 -3.90
C ASP A 125 7.05 -9.07 -3.97
N ASN A 126 6.85 -7.78 -4.27
CA ASN A 126 5.54 -7.13 -4.45
C ASN A 126 4.54 -7.35 -3.30
N THR A 127 5.03 -7.45 -2.07
CA THR A 127 4.20 -7.57 -0.86
C THR A 127 3.91 -6.22 -0.22
N ASP A 128 3.42 -5.24 -0.98
CA ASP A 128 3.09 -3.92 -0.44
C ASP A 128 2.18 -4.04 0.78
N GLY A 129 2.50 -3.32 1.87
CA GLY A 129 1.75 -3.41 3.12
C GLY A 129 0.32 -2.90 2.95
N VAL A 130 0.19 -1.64 2.52
CA VAL A 130 -1.10 -1.04 2.15
C VAL A 130 -0.96 -0.31 0.81
N HIS A 131 -1.62 -0.83 -0.21
CA HIS A 131 -1.73 -0.22 -1.52
C HIS A 131 -3.02 0.60 -1.62
N ILE A 132 -2.93 1.88 -1.99
CA ILE A 132 -4.10 2.77 -2.05
C ILE A 132 -4.23 3.45 -3.40
N LYS A 133 -5.46 3.60 -3.89
CA LYS A 133 -5.77 4.34 -5.12
C LYS A 133 -7.18 4.90 -5.07
N HIS A 134 -7.38 6.12 -5.58
CA HIS A 134 -8.68 6.80 -5.61
C HIS A 134 -9.38 6.90 -4.25
N VAL A 135 -8.62 6.96 -3.14
CA VAL A 135 -9.20 7.10 -1.80
C VAL A 135 -9.44 8.58 -1.45
N ASN A 136 -10.40 8.86 -0.56
CA ASN A 136 -10.59 10.20 0.00
C ASN A 136 -10.89 10.16 1.50
N GLY A 137 -9.98 10.68 2.32
CA GLY A 137 -10.11 10.64 3.78
C GLY A 137 -9.75 9.26 4.31
N LEU A 138 -8.47 8.93 4.28
CA LEU A 138 -7.92 7.68 4.80
C LEU A 138 -6.94 7.99 5.93
N ASN A 139 -7.17 7.39 7.10
CA ASN A 139 -6.22 7.44 8.20
C ASN A 139 -5.63 6.04 8.41
N ILE A 140 -4.30 5.93 8.42
CA ILE A 140 -3.58 4.73 8.86
C ILE A 140 -2.76 5.13 10.08
N THR A 141 -3.03 4.50 11.21
CA THR A 141 -2.44 4.90 12.50
C THR A 141 -1.94 3.71 13.30
N ASN A 142 -0.93 3.95 14.15
CA ASN A 142 -0.41 2.99 15.14
C ASN A 142 -0.05 1.61 14.55
N SER A 143 0.43 1.58 13.31
CA SER A 143 0.53 0.36 12.52
C SER A 143 1.98 -0.09 12.32
N ASN A 144 2.20 -1.40 12.18
CA ASN A 144 3.53 -2.01 12.01
C ASN A 144 3.57 -2.84 10.73
N ILE A 145 4.39 -2.44 9.78
CA ILE A 145 4.43 -3.02 8.43
C ILE A 145 5.86 -3.43 8.12
N LYS A 146 6.03 -4.73 7.86
CA LYS A 146 7.30 -5.39 7.58
C LYS A 146 7.10 -6.30 6.37
N THR A 147 7.58 -5.89 5.21
CA THR A 147 7.34 -6.62 3.96
C THR A 147 8.56 -6.55 3.05
N GLY A 148 8.50 -7.13 1.86
CA GLY A 148 9.55 -7.03 0.84
C GLY A 148 9.37 -5.86 -0.12
N ALA A 149 8.31 -5.04 0.04
CA ALA A 149 7.98 -3.96 -0.89
C ALA A 149 7.58 -2.68 -0.14
N ASP A 150 6.78 -1.80 -0.77
CA ASP A 150 6.40 -0.52 -0.15
C ASP A 150 5.60 -0.77 1.15
N CYS A 151 5.94 -0.05 2.21
CA CYS A 151 5.19 -0.05 3.46
C CYS A 151 3.76 0.44 3.22
N VAL A 152 3.66 1.60 2.57
CA VAL A 152 2.43 2.14 2.01
C VAL A 152 2.75 2.68 0.63
N SER A 153 1.95 2.33 -0.38
CA SER A 153 2.08 2.84 -1.75
C SER A 153 0.82 3.62 -2.14
N ILE A 154 0.99 4.88 -2.53
CA ILE A 154 -0.09 5.83 -2.80
C ILE A 154 -0.21 6.09 -4.30
N GLY A 155 -1.21 5.49 -4.93
CA GLY A 155 -1.53 5.68 -6.34
C GLY A 155 -2.37 6.93 -6.63
N ASP A 156 -2.64 7.14 -7.91
CA ASP A 156 -3.36 8.30 -8.44
C ASP A 156 -4.74 8.53 -7.80
N GLY A 157 -5.22 9.76 -7.88
CA GLY A 157 -6.52 10.21 -7.37
C GLY A 157 -6.77 10.07 -5.87
N SER A 158 -5.75 9.71 -5.11
CA SER A 158 -5.82 9.62 -3.64
C SER A 158 -5.75 11.01 -3.03
N LYS A 159 -6.67 11.31 -2.12
CA LYS A 159 -6.79 12.60 -1.44
C LYS A 159 -6.96 12.44 0.06
N ASN A 160 -6.47 13.41 0.82
CA ASN A 160 -6.66 13.48 2.27
C ASN A 160 -6.23 12.17 2.97
N VAL A 161 -4.96 11.80 2.81
CA VAL A 161 -4.38 10.58 3.38
C VAL A 161 -3.45 10.95 4.52
N HIS A 162 -3.73 10.43 5.72
CA HIS A 162 -2.93 10.64 6.91
C HIS A 162 -2.31 9.31 7.36
N LEU A 163 -0.98 9.28 7.41
CA LEU A 163 -0.19 8.19 7.94
C LEU A 163 0.50 8.69 9.21
N GLU A 164 0.11 8.16 10.37
CA GLU A 164 0.66 8.62 11.65
C GLU A 164 1.10 7.47 12.56
N LYS A 165 2.28 7.56 13.16
CA LYS A 165 2.81 6.52 14.08
C LYS A 165 2.94 5.14 13.41
N LEU A 166 3.41 5.11 12.17
CA LEU A 166 3.74 3.86 11.49
C LEU A 166 5.18 3.45 11.83
N THR A 167 5.37 2.14 12.04
CA THR A 167 6.69 1.52 12.00
C THR A 167 6.80 0.72 10.71
N CYS A 168 7.64 1.18 9.78
CA CYS A 168 7.91 0.54 8.50
C CYS A 168 9.29 -0.11 8.54
N GLY A 169 9.43 -1.32 8.01
CA GLY A 169 10.75 -1.90 7.79
C GLY A 169 10.89 -3.37 8.22
N PRO A 170 11.51 -4.23 7.39
CA PRO A 170 12.18 -3.94 6.10
C PRO A 170 11.19 -3.60 4.95
N GLY A 171 11.72 -3.37 3.74
CA GLY A 171 10.93 -3.08 2.52
C GLY A 171 11.43 -1.85 1.75
N HIS A 172 10.55 -1.16 1.04
CA HIS A 172 10.86 -0.06 0.12
C HIS A 172 10.52 1.35 0.64
N GLY A 173 10.01 1.46 1.87
CA GLY A 173 9.62 2.74 2.48
C GLY A 173 8.17 3.12 2.21
N ILE A 174 7.84 4.40 2.40
CA ILE A 174 6.52 4.95 2.07
C ILE A 174 6.63 5.64 0.72
N SER A 175 5.87 5.19 -0.26
CA SER A 175 5.97 5.65 -1.64
C SER A 175 4.69 6.32 -2.12
N ILE A 176 4.81 7.50 -2.73
CA ILE A 176 3.80 8.09 -3.59
C ILE A 176 4.14 7.71 -5.04
N GLY A 177 3.20 7.04 -5.70
CA GLY A 177 3.34 6.50 -7.05
C GLY A 177 3.57 4.99 -7.11
N SER A 178 3.90 4.44 -8.28
CA SER A 178 4.30 5.21 -9.47
C SER A 178 3.13 5.98 -10.08
N LEU A 179 3.33 7.26 -10.35
CA LEU A 179 2.37 8.13 -11.05
C LEU A 179 2.79 8.35 -12.51
N GLY A 180 1.84 8.70 -13.35
CA GLY A 180 2.05 9.07 -14.75
C GLY A 180 2.26 7.91 -15.71
N LYS A 181 1.90 6.69 -15.31
CA LYS A 181 1.92 5.53 -16.23
C LYS A 181 0.77 5.62 -17.24
N TYR A 182 -0.40 6.06 -16.78
CA TYR A 182 -1.64 6.01 -17.56
C TYR A 182 -2.12 7.40 -17.97
N ALA A 183 -2.80 7.47 -19.12
CA ALA A 183 -3.56 8.66 -19.48
C ALA A 183 -4.71 8.88 -18.49
N ASN A 184 -4.99 10.14 -18.16
CA ASN A 184 -6.09 10.57 -17.29
C ASN A 184 -5.96 10.13 -15.82
N GLU A 185 -4.73 9.92 -15.33
CA GLU A 185 -4.51 9.77 -13.89
C GLU A 185 -5.01 11.02 -13.13
N LYS A 186 -5.65 10.79 -11.98
CA LYS A 186 -6.21 11.87 -11.17
C LYS A 186 -5.14 12.46 -10.24
N PRO A 187 -5.24 13.75 -9.88
CA PRO A 187 -4.31 14.37 -8.94
C PRO A 187 -4.22 13.64 -7.60
N VAL A 188 -3.00 13.53 -7.08
CA VAL A 188 -2.75 13.15 -5.68
C VAL A 188 -2.60 14.42 -4.86
N GLN A 189 -3.33 14.53 -3.75
CA GLN A 189 -3.34 15.77 -2.97
C GLN A 189 -3.59 15.55 -1.48
N GLY A 190 -2.87 16.27 -0.62
CA GLY A 190 -3.13 16.24 0.82
C GLY A 190 -2.68 14.91 1.39
N ILE A 191 -1.37 14.70 1.39
CA ILE A 191 -0.72 13.51 1.94
C ILE A 191 0.10 13.95 3.14
N TRP A 192 -0.21 13.41 4.32
CA TRP A 192 0.53 13.69 5.55
C TRP A 192 1.13 12.41 6.09
N VAL A 193 2.45 12.36 6.19
CA VAL A 193 3.18 11.31 6.89
C VAL A 193 3.83 11.92 8.11
N LYS A 194 3.44 11.47 9.30
CA LYS A 194 3.84 12.09 10.56
C LYS A 194 4.26 11.07 11.61
N ASN A 195 5.29 11.37 12.40
CA ASN A 195 5.68 10.56 13.57
C ASN A 195 5.96 9.09 13.22
N CYS A 196 6.51 8.82 12.03
CA CYS A 196 6.78 7.45 11.58
C CYS A 196 8.24 7.07 11.83
N THR A 197 8.48 5.78 12.06
CA THR A 197 9.82 5.20 12.12
C THR A 197 10.01 4.26 10.94
N ILE A 198 11.04 4.49 10.13
CA ILE A 198 11.37 3.68 8.96
C ILE A 198 12.75 3.07 9.19
N THR A 199 12.84 1.73 9.16
CA THR A 199 14.07 1.01 9.55
C THR A 199 14.47 -0.06 8.54
N GLY A 200 15.72 -0.06 8.08
CA GLY A 200 16.25 -1.14 7.24
C GLY A 200 15.54 -1.26 5.88
N THR A 201 15.03 -0.16 5.33
CA THR A 201 14.36 -0.10 4.03
C THR A 201 15.29 0.43 2.94
N SER A 202 15.00 0.13 1.68
CA SER A 202 15.74 0.69 0.55
C SER A 202 15.52 2.20 0.40
N ASN A 203 14.32 2.71 0.71
CA ASN A 203 14.02 4.14 0.74
C ASN A 203 13.24 4.51 2.01
N GLY A 204 13.30 5.78 2.41
CA GLY A 204 12.51 6.32 3.51
C GLY A 204 11.15 6.74 2.99
N VAL A 205 11.03 8.01 2.62
CA VAL A 205 9.89 8.53 1.84
C VAL A 205 10.30 8.68 0.39
N ARG A 206 9.43 8.25 -0.52
CA ARG A 206 9.72 8.23 -1.96
C ARG A 206 8.57 8.80 -2.77
N ILE A 207 8.87 9.56 -3.80
CA ILE A 207 7.91 9.93 -4.85
C ILE A 207 8.46 9.39 -6.16
N LYS A 208 7.67 8.60 -6.89
CA LYS A 208 8.09 7.97 -8.16
C LYS A 208 7.09 8.30 -9.26
N THR A 209 7.57 8.87 -10.37
CA THR A 209 6.76 9.13 -11.57
C THR A 209 7.43 8.55 -12.81
N TRP A 210 6.65 8.05 -13.76
CA TRP A 210 7.18 7.44 -14.97
C TRP A 210 7.86 8.49 -15.87
N PRO A 211 8.87 8.09 -16.65
CA PRO A 211 9.38 8.95 -17.72
C PRO A 211 8.30 9.18 -18.78
N ASN A 212 8.33 10.34 -19.43
CA ASN A 212 7.35 10.69 -20.47
C ASN A 212 5.88 10.58 -20.01
N SER A 213 5.66 10.92 -18.73
CA SER A 213 4.34 10.90 -18.13
C SER A 213 3.39 11.91 -18.78
N PRO A 214 2.09 11.57 -18.96
CA PRO A 214 1.06 12.57 -19.21
C PRO A 214 1.06 13.64 -18.10
N LEU A 215 0.62 14.85 -18.43
CA LEU A 215 0.51 15.92 -17.43
C LEU A 215 -0.37 15.48 -16.26
N GLY A 216 0.19 15.58 -15.06
CA GLY A 216 -0.46 15.23 -13.81
C GLY A 216 0.19 15.97 -12.64
N THR A 217 -0.44 15.88 -11.47
CA THR A 217 -0.03 16.63 -10.28
C THR A 217 -0.02 15.76 -9.03
N ALA A 218 1.01 15.95 -8.21
CA ALA A 218 1.03 15.50 -6.84
C ALA A 218 1.43 16.69 -5.96
N THR A 219 0.50 17.18 -5.15
CA THR A 219 0.65 18.45 -4.40
C THR A 219 0.23 18.31 -2.96
N ASP A 220 0.64 19.26 -2.12
CA ASP A 220 0.27 19.29 -0.70
C ASP A 220 0.69 17.99 0.02
N ILE A 221 1.95 17.61 -0.16
CA ILE A 221 2.58 16.44 0.44
C ILE A 221 3.48 16.91 1.58
N HIS A 222 3.29 16.33 2.76
CA HIS A 222 3.95 16.70 4.00
C HIS A 222 4.60 15.48 4.65
N PHE A 223 5.90 15.58 4.90
CA PHE A 223 6.64 14.62 5.71
C PHE A 223 7.14 15.33 6.97
N ASP A 224 6.69 14.87 8.15
CA ASP A 224 6.96 15.51 9.45
C ASP A 224 7.38 14.47 10.50
N ASP A 225 8.38 14.77 11.32
CA ASP A 225 8.85 13.89 12.41
C ASP A 225 9.08 12.41 12.01
N ILE A 226 9.89 12.19 10.96
CA ILE A 226 10.21 10.84 10.46
C ILE A 226 11.58 10.39 10.97
N ILE A 227 11.60 9.32 11.75
CA ILE A 227 12.85 8.67 12.21
C ILE A 227 13.28 7.67 11.15
N MET A 228 14.50 7.78 10.64
CA MET A 228 15.06 6.87 9.64
C MET A 228 16.30 6.17 10.18
N ASN A 229 16.23 4.84 10.32
CA ASN A 229 17.30 4.01 10.85
C ASN A 229 17.81 3.05 9.79
N ASN A 230 19.07 3.16 9.37
CA ASN A 230 19.66 2.29 8.36
C ASN A 230 18.80 2.22 7.07
N VAL A 231 18.38 3.39 6.57
CA VAL A 231 17.60 3.54 5.35
C VAL A 231 18.54 3.90 4.20
N GLY A 232 18.41 3.21 3.06
CA GLY A 232 19.28 3.41 1.89
C GLY A 232 19.16 4.84 1.31
N ASN A 233 17.99 5.18 0.77
CA ASN A 233 17.66 6.53 0.30
C ASN A 233 16.60 7.15 1.21
N PRO A 234 16.99 7.92 2.24
CA PRO A 234 16.04 8.54 3.15
C PRO A 234 14.89 9.33 2.48
N ILE A 235 15.20 10.16 1.49
CA ILE A 235 14.24 10.88 0.67
C ILE A 235 14.65 10.69 -0.79
N LEU A 236 13.75 10.15 -1.62
CA LEU A 236 13.97 9.96 -3.06
C LEU A 236 12.81 10.52 -3.85
N ILE A 237 13.09 11.44 -4.79
CA ILE A 237 12.11 11.88 -5.78
C ILE A 237 12.65 11.44 -7.15
N ASP A 238 12.02 10.42 -7.72
CA ASP A 238 12.43 9.82 -8.99
C ASP A 238 11.37 10.11 -10.05
N GLN A 239 11.68 11.02 -10.99
CA GLN A 239 10.77 11.35 -12.09
C GLN A 239 11.01 10.52 -13.37
N GLU A 240 11.95 9.59 -13.32
CA GLU A 240 12.32 8.70 -14.42
C GLU A 240 12.06 7.23 -14.03
N TYR A 241 11.13 7.01 -13.08
CA TYR A 241 10.87 5.70 -12.50
C TYR A 241 10.44 4.69 -13.57
N CYS A 242 11.19 3.61 -13.65
CA CYS A 242 11.07 2.66 -14.73
C CYS A 242 11.22 1.23 -14.18
N ALA A 243 10.09 0.55 -13.98
CA ALA A 243 10.09 -0.80 -13.43
C ALA A 243 10.58 -1.87 -14.44
N SER A 244 10.41 -1.63 -15.75
CA SER A 244 10.88 -2.52 -16.81
C SER A 244 12.06 -1.90 -17.57
N ARG A 245 12.91 -2.66 -18.26
CA ARG A 245 14.08 -2.08 -18.95
C ARG A 245 13.77 -1.25 -20.21
N ASN A 246 12.49 -1.05 -20.56
CA ASN A 246 12.07 -0.53 -21.87
C ASN A 246 11.34 0.82 -21.81
N CYS A 247 11.57 1.66 -20.79
CA CYS A 247 10.95 2.98 -20.76
C CYS A 247 11.66 3.96 -21.71
N LYS A 248 10.87 4.81 -22.38
CA LYS A 248 11.40 5.89 -23.21
C LYS A 248 11.62 7.12 -22.33
N VAL A 249 12.87 7.55 -22.21
CA VAL A 249 13.26 8.78 -21.52
C VAL A 249 12.78 10.01 -22.31
N SER A 250 12.23 11.02 -21.65
CA SER A 250 11.85 12.30 -22.28
C SER A 250 11.87 13.47 -21.29
N ASN A 251 11.82 14.71 -21.80
CA ASN A 251 11.89 15.95 -20.99
C ASN A 251 10.53 16.37 -20.38
N GLN A 252 9.55 15.48 -20.25
CA GLN A 252 8.25 15.77 -19.63
C GLN A 252 8.20 15.26 -18.20
N TYR A 253 7.95 16.17 -17.26
CA TYR A 253 7.97 15.89 -15.83
C TYR A 253 6.59 16.05 -15.20
N TYR A 254 6.30 15.21 -14.21
CA TYR A 254 5.15 15.40 -13.32
C TYR A 254 5.34 16.68 -12.50
N VAL A 255 4.27 17.44 -12.27
CA VAL A 255 4.36 18.61 -11.39
C VAL A 255 4.24 18.15 -9.94
N LEU A 256 5.32 18.35 -9.18
CA LEU A 256 5.44 17.94 -7.78
C LEU A 256 5.57 19.16 -6.88
N ILE A 257 4.69 19.29 -5.88
CA ILE A 257 4.81 20.29 -4.81
C ILE A 257 4.88 19.54 -3.48
N VAL A 258 6.09 19.52 -2.90
CA VAL A 258 6.41 18.75 -1.69
C VAL A 258 6.90 19.70 -0.62
N GLN A 259 6.33 19.59 0.58
CA GLN A 259 6.79 20.25 1.79
C GLN A 259 7.37 19.20 2.72
N THR A 260 8.59 19.44 3.21
CA THR A 260 9.25 18.49 4.10
C THR A 260 9.78 19.22 5.31
N ARG A 261 9.56 18.64 6.48
CA ARG A 261 10.14 19.08 7.74
C ARG A 261 10.64 17.85 8.47
N THR A 262 11.94 17.60 8.44
CA THR A 262 12.51 16.46 9.15
C THR A 262 13.25 16.94 10.38
N HIS A 263 12.90 16.41 11.55
CA HIS A 263 13.69 16.57 12.76
C HIS A 263 14.67 15.40 12.87
N ASN A 264 15.96 15.71 12.93
CA ASN A 264 17.07 14.80 13.23
C ASN A 264 17.66 13.95 12.07
N SER A 265 17.59 14.43 10.85
CA SER A 265 18.21 13.78 9.68
C SER A 265 19.27 14.68 9.03
N ARG A 266 20.55 14.32 9.17
CA ARG A 266 21.60 14.74 8.21
C ARG A 266 21.38 13.99 6.91
N VAL A 267 20.32 14.32 6.19
CA VAL A 267 19.91 13.57 5.02
C VAL A 267 19.92 14.49 3.81
N PRO A 268 20.77 14.23 2.81
CA PRO A 268 20.70 14.92 1.54
C PRO A 268 19.42 14.53 0.80
N PHE A 269 18.80 15.50 0.13
CA PHE A 269 17.85 15.21 -0.94
C PHE A 269 18.62 14.57 -2.09
N VAL A 270 18.18 13.39 -2.52
CA VAL A 270 18.57 12.84 -3.81
C VAL A 270 17.40 13.10 -4.75
N CYS A 271 17.55 14.15 -5.56
CA CYS A 271 16.69 14.41 -6.71
C CYS A 271 17.31 13.78 -7.95
#